data_AF-A0A1D9LN52-F1
#
_entry.id   AF-A0A1D9LN52-F1
#
_cell.length_a   1.000
_cell.length_b   1.000
_cell.length_c   1.000
_cell.angle_alpha   90.00
_cell.angle_beta   90.00
_cell.angle_gamma   90.00
#
_symmetry.space_group_name_H-M   'P 1'
#
loop_
_entity.id
_entity.type
_entity.pdbx_description
1 polymer ?
#
loop_
_entity_poly.entity_id
_entity_poly.type
_entity_poly.pdbx_seq_one_letter_code
_entity_poly.pdbx_strand_id
1 'polypeptide(L)'
;MARAYQLACQMLDEAADGRGLKVTIQTASIRNLSQNAAMWAALTDISEQLDWYGNNLTAEEWKDLLTASLRRTKVVPNIDGTGFVILGQRTSDMSIREMGELLELIHAFGAEKGVKFGLGSAYGKKAA
;
A
#
# COMPACT_ATOMS: atom_id res chain seq x y z
N MET A 1 0.55 6.22 24.90
CA MET A 1 -0.51 5.20 25.02
C MET A 1 -1.81 5.76 25.60
N ALA A 2 -1.84 6.27 26.84
CA ALA A 2 -3.07 6.75 27.48
C ALA A 2 -3.90 7.78 26.67
N ARG A 3 -3.23 8.74 26.01
CA ARG A 3 -3.90 9.77 25.20
C ARG A 3 -4.50 9.26 23.89
N ALA A 4 -3.86 8.25 23.28
CA ALA A 4 -4.37 7.61 22.06
C ALA A 4 -5.60 6.74 22.37
N TYR A 5 -5.62 6.11 23.54
CA TYR A 5 -6.79 5.37 24.03
C TYR A 5 -7.99 6.30 24.27
N GLN A 6 -7.79 7.44 24.92
CA GLN A 6 -8.86 8.42 25.16
C GLN A 6 -9.46 8.98 23.86
N LEU A 7 -8.62 9.32 22.87
CA LEU A 7 -9.09 9.80 21.58
C LEU A 7 -9.87 8.73 20.81
N ALA A 8 -9.39 7.47 20.84
CA ALA A 8 -10.10 6.36 20.21
C ALA A 8 -11.48 6.12 20.85
N CYS A 9 -11.58 6.20 22.18
CA CYS A 9 -12.87 6.13 22.88
C CYS A 9 -13.81 7.26 22.45
N GLN A 10 -13.34 8.51 22.38
CA GLN A 10 -14.16 9.64 21.92
C GLN A 10 -14.68 9.45 20.49
N MET A 11 -13.82 8.99 19.56
CA MET A 11 -14.24 8.75 18.17
C MET A 11 -15.22 7.58 18.04
N LEU A 12 -15.13 6.58 18.93
CA LEU A 12 -16.07 5.46 18.99
C LEU A 12 -17.43 5.89 19.53
N ASP A 13 -17.45 6.76 20.55
CA ASP A 13 -18.67 7.28 21.16
C ASP A 13 -19.43 8.22 20.19
N GLU A 14 -18.70 9.00 19.38
CA GLU A 14 -19.28 9.87 18.34
C GLU A 14 -19.79 9.10 17.12
N ALA A 15 -19.22 7.93 16.82
CA ALA A 15 -19.57 7.13 15.66
C ALA A 15 -20.79 6.20 15.88
N ALA A 16 -21.63 6.48 16.87
CA ALA A 16 -22.80 5.70 17.29
C ALA A 16 -23.98 5.69 16.29
N ASP A 17 -23.69 5.59 14.98
CA ASP A 17 -24.66 5.48 13.88
C ASP A 17 -24.80 4.03 13.36
N GLY A 18 -24.52 3.02 14.17
CA GLY A 18 -24.72 1.60 13.80
C GLY A 18 -23.71 1.05 12.77
N ARG A 19 -22.64 1.78 12.47
CA ARG A 19 -21.52 1.27 11.65
C ARG A 19 -20.54 0.51 12.53
N GLY A 20 -20.17 -0.71 12.12
CA GLY A 20 -19.13 -1.48 12.81
C GLY A 20 -17.77 -0.80 12.66
N LEU A 21 -17.15 -0.40 13.76
CA LEU A 21 -15.87 0.29 13.77
C LEU A 21 -14.74 -0.66 14.19
N LYS A 22 -13.67 -0.75 13.39
CA LYS A 22 -12.49 -1.57 13.67
C LYS A 22 -11.30 -0.68 14.00
N VAL A 23 -10.83 -0.74 15.25
CA VAL A 23 -9.62 -0.03 15.71
C VAL A 23 -8.52 -1.06 15.98
N THR A 24 -7.35 -0.88 15.37
CA THR A 24 -6.17 -1.73 15.61
C THR A 24 -5.08 -0.90 16.27
N ILE A 25 -4.65 -1.31 17.47
CA ILE A 25 -3.50 -0.70 18.18
C ILE A 25 -2.34 -1.69 18.10
N GLN A 26 -1.24 -1.27 17.47
CA GLN A 26 -0.04 -2.09 17.34
C GLN A 26 1.21 -1.23 17.52
N THR A 27 2.26 -1.84 18.08
CA THR A 27 3.58 -1.21 18.12
C THR A 27 4.24 -1.43 16.78
N ALA A 28 4.37 -0.37 15.98
CA ALA A 28 5.05 -0.39 14.69
C ALA A 28 6.16 0.65 14.68
N SER A 29 7.24 0.37 13.93
CA SER A 29 8.26 1.38 13.66
C SER A 29 7.64 2.51 12.84
N ILE A 30 7.79 3.76 13.31
CA ILE A 30 7.34 4.96 12.60
C ILE A 30 7.90 4.99 11.16
N ARG A 31 9.13 4.51 10.98
CA ARG A 31 9.79 4.40 9.68
C ARG A 31 9.04 3.47 8.72
N ASN A 32 8.60 2.31 9.20
CA ASN A 32 7.84 1.36 8.39
C ASN A 32 6.46 1.94 7.98
N LEU A 33 5.78 2.63 8.90
CA LEU A 33 4.50 3.28 8.61
C LEU A 33 4.65 4.37 7.54
N SER A 34 5.70 5.19 7.62
CA SER A 34 5.97 6.23 6.62
C SER A 34 6.27 5.68 5.24
N GLN A 35 7.01 4.55 5.16
CA GLN A 35 7.31 3.89 3.90
C GLN A 35 6.05 3.28 3.27
N ASN A 36 5.21 2.61 4.07
CA ASN A 36 3.94 2.07 3.60
C ASN A 36 3.02 3.18 3.06
N ALA A 37 2.91 4.29 3.79
CA ALA A 37 2.09 5.43 3.35
C ALA A 37 2.61 6.04 2.04
N ALA A 38 3.94 6.18 1.90
CA ALA A 38 4.56 6.69 0.68
C ALA A 38 4.35 5.75 -0.52
N MET A 39 4.49 4.44 -0.31
CA MET A 39 4.24 3.42 -1.33
C MET A 39 2.81 3.51 -1.86
N TRP A 40 1.81 3.54 -0.98
CA TRP A 40 0.41 3.62 -1.39
C TRP A 40 0.09 4.92 -2.12
N ALA A 41 0.62 6.06 -1.67
CA ALA A 41 0.44 7.33 -2.39
C ALA A 41 1.00 7.26 -3.81
N ALA A 42 2.21 6.73 -4.00
CA ALA A 42 2.82 6.58 -5.31
C ALA A 42 2.04 5.60 -6.21
N LEU A 43 1.53 4.50 -5.65
CA LEU A 43 0.70 3.54 -6.39
C LEU A 43 -0.66 4.13 -6.80
N THR A 44 -1.26 4.97 -5.96
CA THR A 44 -2.48 5.72 -6.32
C THR A 44 -2.19 6.67 -7.48
N ASP A 45 -1.10 7.45 -7.41
CA ASP A 45 -0.71 8.34 -8.51
C ASP A 45 -0.54 7.58 -9.84
N ILE A 46 0.07 6.38 -9.80
CA ILE A 46 0.21 5.51 -10.97
C ILE A 46 -1.15 5.01 -11.47
N SER A 47 -1.99 4.51 -10.56
CA SER A 47 -3.31 3.95 -10.87
C SER A 47 -4.22 4.97 -11.54
N GLU A 48 -4.16 6.24 -11.13
CA GLU A 48 -4.98 7.31 -11.69
C GLU A 48 -4.47 7.82 -13.05
N GLN A 49 -3.18 7.62 -13.36
CA GLN A 49 -2.53 8.24 -14.52
C GLN A 49 -2.18 7.26 -15.64
N LEU A 50 -2.03 5.96 -15.35
CA LEU A 50 -1.57 4.98 -16.34
C LEU A 50 -2.67 3.99 -16.75
N ASP A 51 -2.83 3.86 -18.06
CA ASP A 51 -3.47 2.70 -18.69
C ASP A 51 -2.42 1.62 -18.98
N TRP A 52 -2.66 0.40 -18.48
CA TRP A 52 -1.75 -0.73 -18.67
C TRP A 52 -2.28 -1.69 -19.73
N TYR A 53 -1.91 -1.44 -20.99
CA TYR A 53 -2.33 -2.24 -22.15
C TYR A 53 -3.86 -2.38 -22.24
N GLY A 54 -4.59 -1.28 -22.05
CA GLY A 54 -6.06 -1.25 -22.04
C GLY A 54 -6.70 -1.67 -20.72
N ASN A 55 -5.89 -1.90 -19.67
CA ASN A 55 -6.38 -2.25 -18.33
C ASN A 55 -6.09 -1.12 -17.35
N ASN A 56 -7.15 -0.63 -16.71
CA ASN A 56 -7.04 0.27 -15.56
C ASN A 56 -6.84 -0.58 -14.30
N LEU A 57 -5.59 -0.65 -13.84
CA LEU A 57 -5.26 -1.37 -12.62
C LEU A 57 -5.44 -0.46 -11.41
N THR A 58 -6.00 -1.03 -10.34
CA THR A 58 -6.07 -0.40 -9.02
C THR A 58 -4.68 -0.30 -8.40
N ALA A 59 -4.52 0.56 -7.38
CA ALA A 59 -3.27 0.66 -6.63
C ALA A 59 -2.82 -0.68 -6.02
N GLU A 60 -3.76 -1.54 -5.61
CA GLU A 60 -3.46 -2.87 -5.07
C GLU A 60 -2.91 -3.81 -6.14
N GLU A 61 -3.47 -3.77 -7.35
CA GLU A 61 -3.02 -4.56 -8.50
C GLU A 61 -1.66 -4.07 -9.01
N TRP A 62 -1.43 -2.75 -9.03
CA TRP A 62 -0.10 -2.18 -9.32
C TRP A 62 0.95 -2.64 -8.32
N LYS A 63 0.60 -2.70 -7.02
CA LYS A 63 1.48 -3.22 -5.97
C LYS A 63 1.86 -4.67 -6.26
N ASP A 64 0.89 -5.50 -6.63
CA ASP A 64 1.13 -6.92 -6.93
C ASP A 64 2.00 -7.09 -8.18
N LEU A 65 1.73 -6.32 -9.24
CA LEU A 65 2.50 -6.32 -10.48
C LEU A 65 3.96 -5.94 -10.24
N LEU A 66 4.20 -4.82 -9.54
CA LEU A 66 5.56 -4.33 -9.28
C LEU A 66 6.30 -5.23 -8.27
N THR A 67 5.60 -5.77 -7.27
CA THR A 67 6.19 -6.74 -6.33
C THR A 67 6.62 -8.03 -7.03
N ALA A 68 5.86 -8.50 -8.02
CA ALA A 68 6.20 -9.69 -8.80
C ALA A 68 7.49 -9.53 -9.62
N SER A 69 7.94 -8.29 -9.87
CA SER A 69 9.23 -8.05 -10.53
C SER A 69 10.44 -8.17 -9.58
N LEU A 70 10.23 -8.01 -8.27
CA LEU A 70 11.29 -8.09 -7.25
C LEU A 70 11.39 -9.47 -6.60
N ARG A 71 10.26 -10.16 -6.44
CA ARG A 71 10.21 -11.50 -5.85
C ARG A 71 9.65 -12.50 -6.84
N ARG A 72 10.27 -13.68 -6.91
CA ARG A 72 9.73 -14.78 -7.70
C ARG A 72 8.35 -15.17 -7.19
N THR A 73 7.36 -15.08 -8.06
CA THR A 73 5.99 -15.49 -7.75
C THR A 73 5.88 -17.00 -7.78
N LYS A 74 5.11 -17.57 -6.85
CA LYS A 74 4.86 -19.02 -6.80
C LYS A 74 3.60 -19.33 -7.61
N VAL A 75 3.71 -20.26 -8.54
CA VAL A 75 2.56 -20.77 -9.32
C VAL A 75 2.25 -22.18 -8.86
N VAL A 76 0.98 -22.44 -8.56
CA VAL A 76 0.50 -23.75 -8.07
C VAL A 76 -0.70 -24.21 -8.89
N PRO A 77 -0.95 -25.53 -9.01
CA PRO A 77 -2.19 -26.03 -9.59
C PRO A 77 -3.41 -25.47 -8.85
N ASN A 78 -4.49 -25.20 -9.58
CA ASN A 78 -5.78 -24.88 -8.97
C ASN A 78 -6.41 -26.12 -8.32
N ILE A 79 -7.42 -25.90 -7.48
CA ILE A 79 -8.04 -26.95 -6.65
C ILE A 79 -8.68 -28.06 -7.51
N ASP A 80 -9.21 -27.70 -8.67
CA ASP A 80 -9.84 -28.60 -9.65
C ASP A 80 -8.85 -29.20 -10.66
N GLY A 81 -7.58 -28.82 -10.62
CA GLY A 81 -6.51 -29.40 -11.45
C GLY A 81 -6.58 -29.06 -12.95
N THR A 82 -7.44 -28.13 -13.36
CA THR A 82 -7.64 -27.71 -14.75
C THR A 82 -6.73 -26.57 -15.20
N GLY A 83 -6.00 -25.95 -14.26
CA GLY A 83 -5.25 -24.72 -14.47
C GLY A 83 -4.29 -24.41 -13.32
N PHE A 84 -3.97 -23.12 -13.18
CA PHE A 84 -3.00 -22.65 -12.20
C PHE A 84 -3.46 -21.37 -11.51
N VAL A 85 -2.98 -21.17 -10.29
CA VAL A 85 -3.15 -19.96 -9.50
C VAL A 85 -1.78 -19.35 -9.22
N ILE A 86 -1.68 -18.05 -9.43
CA ILE A 86 -0.49 -17.27 -9.09
C ILE A 86 -0.64 -16.80 -7.64
N LEU A 87 0.29 -17.19 -6.77
CA LEU A 87 0.32 -16.75 -5.38
C LEU A 87 1.19 -15.50 -5.26
N GLY A 88 0.52 -14.35 -5.24
CA GLY A 88 1.12 -13.05 -4.97
C GLY A 88 1.91 -13.04 -3.66
N GLN A 89 2.99 -12.26 -3.63
CA GLN A 89 3.84 -12.14 -2.45
C GLN A 89 3.28 -11.09 -1.50
N ARG A 90 3.22 -11.42 -0.21
CA ARG A 90 2.78 -10.47 0.81
C ARG A 90 3.88 -9.45 1.07
N THR A 91 3.58 -8.18 0.84
CA THR A 91 4.45 -7.07 1.19
C THR A 91 4.53 -6.84 2.71
N SER A 92 3.58 -7.38 3.49
CA SER A 92 3.62 -7.36 4.96
C SER A 92 4.84 -8.07 5.55
N ASP A 93 5.39 -9.03 4.80
CA ASP A 93 6.50 -9.88 5.24
C ASP A 93 7.83 -9.38 4.62
N MET A 94 7.84 -8.22 3.97
CA MET A 94 9.05 -7.58 3.47
C MET A 94 9.83 -6.93 4.61
N SER A 95 11.14 -7.08 4.55
CA SER A 95 12.06 -6.30 5.38
C SER A 95 12.00 -4.81 5.00
N ILE A 96 12.49 -3.94 5.88
CA ILE A 96 12.59 -2.49 5.63
C ILE A 96 13.40 -2.20 4.36
N ARG A 97 14.41 -3.03 4.08
CA ARG A 97 15.25 -2.90 2.88
C ARG A 97 14.45 -3.22 1.62
N GLU A 98 13.77 -4.36 1.58
CA GLU A 98 12.96 -4.77 0.43
C GLU A 98 11.82 -3.78 0.15
N MET A 99 11.22 -3.21 1.21
CA MET A 99 10.23 -2.13 1.04
C MET A 99 10.84 -0.87 0.42
N GLY A 100 12.09 -0.55 0.77
CA GLY A 100 12.83 0.55 0.13
C GLY A 100 13.10 0.28 -1.35
N GLU A 101 13.54 -0.93 -1.69
CA GLU A 101 13.78 -1.37 -3.07
C GLU A 101 12.48 -1.35 -3.90
N LEU A 102 11.34 -1.75 -3.32
CA LEU A 102 10.02 -1.64 -3.95
C LEU A 102 9.62 -0.19 -4.21
N LEU A 103 9.81 0.69 -3.22
CA LEU A 103 9.46 2.10 -3.38
C LEU A 103 10.31 2.79 -4.46
N GLU A 104 11.60 2.47 -4.50
CA GLU A 104 12.52 2.95 -5.55
C GLU A 104 12.09 2.46 -6.93
N LEU A 105 11.73 1.19 -7.06
CA LEU A 105 11.18 0.64 -8.30
C LEU A 105 9.89 1.35 -8.73
N ILE A 106 8.96 1.58 -7.82
CA ILE A 106 7.69 2.28 -8.11
C ILE A 106 7.96 3.66 -8.69
N HIS A 107 8.86 4.43 -8.07
CA HIS A 107 9.21 5.76 -8.54
C HIS A 107 9.96 5.73 -9.87
N ALA A 108 10.90 4.81 -10.06
CA ALA A 108 11.61 4.66 -11.32
C ALA A 108 10.64 4.33 -12.46
N PHE A 109 9.78 3.33 -12.26
CA PHE A 109 8.77 2.92 -13.23
C PHE A 109 7.80 4.07 -13.56
N GLY A 110 7.25 4.75 -12.56
CA GLY A 110 6.35 5.87 -12.79
C GLY A 110 7.04 7.02 -13.52
N ALA A 111 8.30 7.34 -13.18
CA ALA A 111 9.07 8.38 -13.85
C ALA A 111 9.31 8.06 -15.34
N GLU A 112 9.67 6.81 -15.66
CA GLU A 112 9.81 6.35 -17.05
C GLU A 112 8.51 6.46 -17.86
N LYS A 113 7.36 6.31 -17.19
CA LYS A 113 6.03 6.44 -17.80
C LYS A 113 5.46 7.85 -17.75
N GLY A 114 6.20 8.83 -17.22
CA GLY A 114 5.77 10.22 -17.14
C GLY A 114 4.72 10.50 -16.08
N VAL A 115 4.57 9.62 -15.08
CA VAL A 115 3.68 9.82 -13.93
C VAL A 115 4.17 11.01 -13.11
N LYS A 116 3.23 11.90 -12.78
CA LYS A 116 3.49 13.03 -11.88
C LYS A 116 3.15 12.60 -10.46
N PHE A 117 4.17 12.29 -9.67
CA PHE A 117 3.97 11.99 -8.26
C PHE A 117 3.62 13.24 -7.47
N GLY A 118 2.59 13.15 -6.63
CA GLY A 118 2.22 14.20 -5.71
C GLY A 118 3.33 14.43 -4.69
N LEU A 119 4.04 15.56 -4.79
CA LEU A 119 5.01 15.97 -3.76
C LEU A 119 4.28 16.26 -2.44
N GLY A 120 4.17 15.26 -1.58
CA GLY A 120 3.97 15.44 -0.13
C GLY A 120 2.55 15.79 0.33
N SER A 121 1.67 14.78 0.42
CA SER A 121 0.65 14.80 1.49
C SER A 121 1.23 14.29 2.84
N ALA A 122 2.39 13.62 2.81
CA ALA A 122 3.01 13.01 3.99
C ALA A 122 4.19 13.81 4.61
N TYR A 123 4.60 14.94 4.04
CA TYR A 123 5.65 15.81 4.62
C TYR A 123 5.13 17.25 4.79
N GLY A 124 4.64 17.56 6.00
CA GLY A 124 4.68 18.92 6.55
C GLY A 124 3.55 19.88 6.17
N LYS A 125 2.31 19.64 6.64
CA LYS A 125 1.46 20.75 7.09
C LYS A 125 1.78 21.05 8.57
N LYS A 126 2.83 21.84 8.81
CA LYS A 126 2.79 22.77 9.95
C LYS A 126 2.22 24.07 9.39
N ALA A 127 0.92 24.26 9.60
CA ALA A 127 0.30 25.56 9.37
C ALA A 127 0.77 26.51 10.49
N ALA A 128 1.16 27.71 10.06
CA ALA A 128 1.52 28.85 10.89
C ALA A 128 0.34 29.34 11.75
#